data_AF-A0A847CWB9-F1
#
_entry.id   AF-A0A847CWB9-F1
#
_cell.length_a   1.000
_cell.length_b   1.000
_cell.length_c   1.000
_cell.angle_alpha   90.00
_cell.angle_beta   90.00
_cell.angle_gamma   90.00
#
_symmetry.space_group_name_H-M   'P 1'
#
loop_
_entity.id
_entity.type
_entity.pdbx_description
1 polymer ?
#
loop_
_entity_poly.entity_id
_entity_poly.type
_entity_poly.pdbx_seq_one_letter_code
_entity_poly.pdbx_strand_id
1 'polypeptide(L)'
;MKAEELYKITKALMFEKASSKDYDNYYLDNINVILADTFNLNNVLREFKGLDPLINIPTVTKKDDEITYEPELCSRVLPNGLASRFFIDDDLSKFNIFTTYYENAKIETMRFIPSEVVDVYA
;
A
#
# COMPACT_ATOMS: atom_id res chain seq x y z
N MET A 1 6.47 -9.51 1.95
CA MET A 1 5.08 -10.05 1.82
C MET A 1 4.85 -10.38 0.37
N LYS A 2 4.23 -11.51 0.02
CA LYS A 2 3.90 -11.83 -1.38
C LYS A 2 2.63 -11.12 -1.84
N ALA A 3 2.50 -10.85 -3.15
CA ALA A 3 1.28 -10.26 -3.72
C ALA A 3 0.02 -11.08 -3.39
N GLU A 4 0.10 -12.42 -3.41
CA GLU A 4 -1.00 -13.32 -3.04
C GLU A 4 -1.42 -13.15 -1.57
N GLU A 5 -0.48 -12.88 -0.66
CA GLU A 5 -0.78 -12.70 0.76
C GLU A 5 -1.55 -11.40 0.98
N LEU A 6 -1.10 -10.30 0.34
CA LEU A 6 -1.80 -9.02 0.37
C LEU A 6 -3.24 -9.17 -0.16
N TYR A 7 -3.42 -9.88 -1.28
CA TYR A 7 -4.74 -10.11 -1.86
C TYR A 7 -5.64 -10.92 -0.91
N LYS A 8 -5.12 -11.98 -0.28
CA LYS A 8 -5.86 -12.79 0.71
C LYS A 8 -6.31 -11.97 1.92
N ILE A 9 -5.41 -11.17 2.48
CA ILE A 9 -5.72 -10.29 3.62
C ILE A 9 -6.81 -9.29 3.23
N THR A 10 -6.68 -8.70 2.05
CA THR A 10 -7.67 -7.74 1.52
C THR A 10 -9.04 -8.36 1.36
N LYS A 11 -9.14 -9.55 0.75
CA LYS A 11 -10.41 -10.28 0.65
C LYS A 11 -11.02 -10.57 2.02
N ALA A 12 -10.21 -11.02 2.98
CA ALA A 12 -10.68 -11.27 4.33
C ALA A 12 -11.24 -9.99 4.99
N LEU A 13 -10.57 -8.86 4.78
CA LEU A 13 -11.00 -7.55 5.28
C LEU A 13 -12.33 -7.08 4.68
N MET A 14 -12.57 -7.42 3.42
CA MET A 14 -13.82 -7.14 2.70
C MET A 14 -14.96 -8.11 3.04
N PHE A 15 -14.72 -9.12 3.87
CA PHE A 15 -15.62 -10.25 4.11
C PHE A 15 -15.94 -11.07 2.84
N GLU A 16 -15.03 -11.07 1.87
CA GLU A 16 -15.17 -11.84 0.65
C GLU A 16 -14.89 -13.32 0.87
N LYS A 17 -15.62 -14.16 0.13
CA LYS A 17 -15.38 -15.61 0.18
C LYS A 17 -14.00 -15.90 -0.37
N ALA A 18 -13.25 -16.79 0.31
CA ALA A 18 -11.95 -17.23 -0.17
C ALA A 18 -12.00 -17.78 -1.62
N SER A 19 -13.12 -18.41 -2.00
CA SER A 19 -13.37 -18.95 -3.35
C SER A 19 -13.84 -17.94 -4.39
N SER A 20 -14.21 -16.70 -4.02
CA SER A 20 -14.58 -15.65 -5.00
C SER A 20 -13.39 -15.35 -5.91
N LYS A 21 -13.67 -15.08 -7.19
CA LYS A 21 -12.69 -14.72 -8.21
C LYS A 21 -12.94 -13.33 -8.81
N ASP A 22 -13.80 -12.54 -8.18
CA ASP A 22 -14.35 -11.32 -8.77
C ASP A 22 -13.27 -10.27 -9.08
N TYR A 23 -12.13 -10.36 -8.38
CA TYR A 23 -11.00 -9.44 -8.48
C TYR A 23 -9.73 -10.07 -9.09
N ASP A 24 -9.76 -11.36 -9.44
CA ASP A 24 -8.56 -12.13 -9.86
C ASP A 24 -7.91 -11.58 -11.14
N ASN A 25 -8.71 -10.93 -12.00
CA ASN A 25 -8.23 -10.43 -13.30
C ASN A 25 -7.44 -9.12 -13.20
N TYR A 26 -7.54 -8.39 -12.08
CA TYR A 26 -7.00 -7.02 -11.98
C TYR A 26 -6.35 -6.68 -10.63
N TYR A 27 -6.29 -7.62 -9.67
CA TYR A 27 -5.70 -7.33 -8.36
C TYR A 27 -4.22 -6.96 -8.45
N LEU A 28 -3.43 -7.59 -9.34
CA LEU A 28 -2.01 -7.26 -9.50
C LEU A 28 -1.81 -5.83 -10.02
N ASP A 29 -2.60 -5.42 -11.01
CA ASP A 29 -2.56 -4.05 -11.53
C ASP A 29 -2.92 -3.03 -10.44
N ASN A 30 -3.96 -3.32 -9.65
CA ASN A 30 -4.36 -2.45 -8.55
C ASN A 30 -3.34 -2.42 -7.41
N ILE A 31 -2.65 -3.54 -7.12
CA ILE A 31 -1.51 -3.55 -6.20
C ILE A 31 -0.43 -2.59 -6.71
N ASN A 32 -0.05 -2.67 -7.99
CA ASN A 32 0.98 -1.78 -8.56
C ASN A 32 0.62 -0.30 -8.43
N VAL A 33 -0.66 0.05 -8.62
CA VAL A 33 -1.10 1.44 -8.44
C VAL A 33 -0.93 1.91 -6.98
N ILE A 34 -1.25 1.06 -6.00
CA ILE A 34 -1.10 1.41 -4.58
C ILE A 34 0.38 1.45 -4.19
N LEU A 35 1.21 0.55 -4.72
CA LEU A 35 2.66 0.58 -4.51
C LEU A 35 3.23 1.92 -5.01
N ALA A 36 2.83 2.37 -6.20
CA ALA A 36 3.22 3.68 -6.71
C ALA A 36 2.76 4.84 -5.80
N ASP A 37 1.51 4.83 -5.33
CA ASP A 37 0.97 5.88 -4.43
C ASP A 37 1.73 5.95 -3.10
N THR A 38 2.17 4.81 -2.58
CA THR A 38 2.79 4.70 -1.25
C THR A 38 4.31 4.67 -1.26
N PHE A 39 4.95 4.83 -2.43
CA PHE A 39 6.42 4.74 -2.57
C PHE A 39 7.18 5.75 -1.71
N ASN A 40 6.78 7.02 -1.76
CA ASN A 40 7.42 8.07 -0.97
C ASN A 40 7.23 7.83 0.54
N LEU A 41 6.03 7.41 0.96
CA LEU A 41 5.76 7.07 2.36
C LEU A 41 6.65 5.90 2.82
N ASN A 42 6.82 4.89 1.98
CA ASN A 42 7.72 3.77 2.28
C ASN A 42 9.16 4.24 2.47
N ASN A 43 9.67 5.07 1.55
CA ASN A 43 11.05 5.55 1.63
C ASN A 43 11.29 6.43 2.86
N VAL A 44 10.34 7.30 3.23
CA VAL A 44 10.41 8.04 4.50
C VAL A 44 10.46 7.08 5.69
N LEU A 45 9.68 6.00 5.68
CA LEU A 45 9.73 5.01 6.75
C LEU A 45 11.06 4.26 6.78
N ARG A 46 11.66 3.95 5.62
CA ARG A 46 12.97 3.31 5.50
C ARG A 46 14.07 4.19 6.06
N GLU A 47 14.12 5.45 5.63
CA GLU A 47 15.10 6.42 6.13
C GLU A 47 14.96 6.63 7.64
N PHE A 48 13.73 6.72 8.16
CA PHE A 48 13.49 6.81 9.61
C PHE A 48 14.04 5.60 10.38
N LYS A 49 14.05 4.41 9.76
CA LYS A 49 14.65 3.18 10.32
C LYS A 49 16.15 3.06 10.05
N GLY A 50 16.77 4.04 9.42
CA GLY A 50 18.19 3.99 9.03
C GLY A 50 18.48 3.02 7.87
N LEU A 51 17.47 2.70 7.05
CA LEU A 51 17.60 1.90 5.85
C LEU A 51 17.72 2.80 4.62
N ASP A 52 18.47 2.35 3.61
CA ASP A 52 18.56 3.07 2.34
C ASP A 52 17.19 3.13 1.64
N PRO A 53 16.79 4.29 1.08
CA PRO A 53 15.56 4.41 0.31
C PRO A 53 15.61 3.49 -0.93
N LEU A 54 14.44 2.99 -1.33
CA LEU A 54 14.32 2.26 -2.59
C LEU A 54 14.52 3.22 -3.75
N ILE A 55 15.28 2.78 -4.76
CA ILE A 55 15.56 3.58 -5.97
C ILE A 55 14.37 3.53 -6.93
N ASN A 56 13.70 2.37 -7.02
CA ASN A 56 12.60 2.12 -7.94
C ASN A 56 11.34 1.70 -7.19
N ILE A 57 10.18 2.09 -7.71
CA ILE A 57 8.88 1.60 -7.25
C ILE A 57 8.84 0.09 -7.50
N PRO A 58 8.64 -0.75 -6.47
CA PRO A 58 8.43 -2.18 -6.65
C PRO A 58 7.18 -2.44 -7.49
N THR A 59 7.26 -3.44 -8.35
CA THR A 59 6.13 -3.88 -9.18
C THR A 59 5.96 -5.39 -9.04
N VAL A 60 4.72 -5.84 -9.13
CA VAL A 60 4.34 -7.24 -9.10
C VAL A 60 3.62 -7.60 -10.41
N THR A 61 3.98 -8.76 -10.96
CA THR A 61 3.45 -9.32 -12.21
C THR A 61 2.88 -10.72 -12.01
N LYS A 62 3.22 -11.36 -10.90
CA LYS A 62 2.79 -12.70 -10.51
C LYS A 62 2.41 -12.71 -9.04
N LYS A 63 1.55 -13.66 -8.67
CA LYS A 63 1.07 -13.85 -7.30
C LYS A 63 2.18 -14.07 -6.26
N ASP A 64 3.28 -14.69 -6.68
CA ASP A 64 4.42 -15.03 -5.83
C ASP A 64 5.47 -13.94 -5.74
N ASP A 65 5.30 -12.83 -6.48
CA ASP A 65 6.24 -11.71 -6.45
C ASP A 65 6.23 -11.06 -5.06
N GLU A 66 7.42 -10.66 -4.62
CA GLU A 66 7.64 -10.07 -3.32
C GLU A 66 7.41 -8.56 -3.34
N ILE A 67 6.59 -8.09 -2.41
CA ILE A 67 6.43 -6.67 -2.08
C ILE A 67 7.51 -6.33 -1.06
N THR A 68 8.48 -5.51 -1.47
CA THR A 68 9.68 -5.12 -0.71
C THR A 68 9.47 -3.86 0.15
N TYR A 69 8.21 -3.50 0.41
CA TYR A 69 7.89 -2.40 1.32
C TYR A 69 8.00 -2.82 2.77
N GLU A 70 8.10 -1.82 3.63
CA GLU A 70 8.20 -2.02 5.06
C GLU A 70 6.95 -2.74 5.61
N PRO A 71 7.10 -3.61 6.63
CA PRO A 71 6.00 -4.43 7.15
C PRO A 71 4.77 -3.62 7.60
N GLU A 72 4.97 -2.43 8.14
CA GLU A 72 3.91 -1.54 8.61
C GLU A 72 3.02 -1.07 7.46
N LEU A 73 3.62 -0.71 6.31
CA LEU A 73 2.85 -0.38 5.12
C LEU A 73 2.13 -1.61 4.60
N CYS A 74 2.83 -2.74 4.48
CA CYS A 74 2.27 -3.98 3.94
C CYS A 74 1.05 -4.48 4.73
N SER A 75 1.06 -4.33 6.06
CA SER A 75 0.01 -4.85 6.94
C SER A 75 -1.12 -3.85 7.22
N ARG A 76 -0.84 -2.54 7.29
CA ARG A 76 -1.83 -1.53 7.72
C ARG A 76 -2.34 -0.65 6.58
N VAL A 77 -1.51 -0.37 5.59
CA VAL A 77 -1.82 0.60 4.53
C VAL A 77 -2.32 -0.11 3.29
N LEU A 78 -1.50 -0.99 2.71
CA LEU A 78 -1.79 -1.61 1.41
C LEU A 78 -3.15 -2.35 1.36
N PRO A 79 -3.58 -3.12 2.39
CA PRO A 79 -4.85 -3.85 2.32
C PRO A 79 -6.07 -2.92 2.23
N ASN A 80 -6.04 -1.78 2.95
CA ASN A 80 -7.14 -0.81 2.92
C ASN A 80 -7.25 -0.12 1.55
N GLY A 81 -6.10 0.23 0.95
CA GLY A 81 -6.07 0.83 -0.39
C GLY A 81 -6.52 -0.15 -1.48
N LEU A 82 -6.23 -1.44 -1.32
CA LEU A 82 -6.67 -2.46 -2.28
C LEU A 82 -8.16 -2.73 -2.13
N ALA A 83 -8.67 -2.81 -0.90
CA ALA A 83 -10.09 -2.96 -0.63
C ALA A 83 -10.92 -1.79 -1.18
N SER A 84 -10.46 -0.54 -1.02
CA SER A 84 -11.19 0.60 -1.57
C SER A 84 -11.30 0.50 -3.10
N ARG A 85 -10.20 0.18 -3.80
CA ARG A 85 -10.21 0.02 -5.26
C ARG A 85 -11.18 -1.05 -5.76
N PHE A 86 -11.39 -2.11 -4.97
CA PHE A 86 -12.34 -3.16 -5.32
C PHE A 86 -13.80 -2.74 -5.14
N PHE A 87 -14.10 -1.83 -4.22
CA PHE A 87 -15.47 -1.35 -3.99
C PHE A 87 -15.89 -0.17 -4.87
N ILE A 88 -14.99 0.43 -5.66
CA ILE A 88 -15.27 1.67 -6.41
C ILE A 88 -16.48 1.56 -7.35
N ASP A 89 -16.70 0.37 -7.93
CA ASP A 89 -17.80 0.10 -8.87
C ASP A 89 -18.93 -0.75 -8.24
N ASP A 90 -18.71 -1.30 -7.04
CA ASP A 90 -19.66 -2.22 -6.37
C ASP A 90 -20.46 -1.52 -5.26
N ASP A 91 -19.79 -0.91 -4.28
CA ASP A 91 -20.42 -0.29 -3.11
C ASP A 91 -19.69 1.01 -2.74
N LEU A 92 -20.23 2.14 -3.19
CA LEU A 92 -19.67 3.46 -2.93
C LEU A 92 -19.59 3.82 -1.44
N SER A 93 -20.46 3.24 -0.59
CA SER A 93 -20.38 3.47 0.85
C SER A 93 -19.16 2.78 1.43
N LYS A 94 -18.92 1.52 1.07
CA LYS A 94 -17.70 0.79 1.46
C LYS A 94 -16.44 1.39 0.84
N PHE A 95 -16.49 1.83 -0.41
CA PHE A 95 -15.40 2.57 -1.06
C PHE A 95 -14.96 3.75 -0.19
N ASN A 96 -15.90 4.59 0.27
CA ASN A 96 -15.60 5.75 1.10
C ASN A 96 -15.02 5.35 2.47
N ILE A 97 -15.55 4.29 3.09
CA ILE A 97 -15.04 3.77 4.37
C ILE A 97 -13.58 3.30 4.22
N PHE A 98 -13.30 2.45 3.23
CA PHE A 98 -11.95 1.91 3.03
C PHE A 98 -10.96 2.97 2.54
N THR A 99 -11.40 3.95 1.77
CA THR A 99 -10.59 5.13 1.43
C THR A 99 -10.22 5.92 2.68
N THR A 100 -11.17 6.11 3.61
CA THR A 100 -10.91 6.78 4.89
C THR A 100 -9.91 5.98 5.74
N TYR A 101 -10.07 4.66 5.84
CA TYR A 101 -9.12 3.80 6.56
C TYR A 101 -7.74 3.80 5.92
N TYR A 102 -7.66 3.83 4.60
CA TYR A 102 -6.42 3.91 3.86
C TYR A 102 -5.66 5.21 4.16
N GLU A 103 -6.33 6.36 4.07
CA GLU A 103 -5.70 7.66 4.36
C GLU A 103 -5.31 7.79 5.84
N ASN A 104 -6.15 7.33 6.76
CA ASN A 104 -5.80 7.31 8.19
C ASN A 104 -4.58 6.42 8.45
N ALA A 105 -4.51 5.24 7.83
CA ALA A 105 -3.36 4.34 7.97
C ALA A 105 -2.06 4.97 7.42
N LYS A 106 -2.14 5.74 6.31
CA LYS A 106 -1.00 6.51 5.78
C LYS A 106 -0.52 7.54 6.81
N ILE A 107 -1.45 8.30 7.41
CA ILE A 107 -1.15 9.31 8.43
C ILE A 107 -0.48 8.67 9.66
N GLU A 108 -1.04 7.57 10.18
CA GLU A 108 -0.51 6.85 11.35
C GLU A 108 0.89 6.27 11.10
N THR A 109 1.18 5.92 9.85
CA THR A 109 2.47 5.34 9.44
C THR A 109 3.50 6.42 9.09
N MET A 110 3.06 7.66 8.85
CA MET A 110 3.94 8.77 8.53
C MET A 110 4.97 9.01 9.64
N ARG A 111 6.20 9.30 9.24
CA ARG A 111 7.30 9.65 10.14
C ARG A 111 7.89 10.97 9.71
N PHE A 112 8.40 11.73 10.68
CA PHE A 112 9.07 12.99 10.44
C PHE A 112 10.58 12.78 10.53
N ILE A 113 11.32 13.25 9.52
CA ILE A 113 12.77 13.25 9.49
C ILE A 113 13.22 14.71 9.45
N PRO A 114 13.86 15.24 10.50
CA PRO A 114 14.43 16.58 10.47
C PRO A 114 15.61 16.60 9.50
N SER A 115 15.64 17.60 8.60
CA SER A 115 16.78 17.86 7.72
C SER A 115 17.33 19.27 8.00
N GLU A 116 18.65 19.40 7.96
CA GLU A 116 19.30 20.71 8.06
C GLU A 116 19.18 21.46 6.73
N VAL A 117 18.81 22.74 6.80
CA VAL A 117 18.81 23.61 5.62
C VAL A 117 20.23 24.12 5.42
N VAL A 118 20.85 23.75 4.30
CA VAL A 118 22.14 24.30 3.88
C VAL A 118 21.90 25.60 3.11
N ASP A 119 22.43 26.70 3.62
CA ASP A 119 22.42 27.98 2.90
C ASP A 119 23.41 27.91 1.73
N VAL A 120 22.90 28.06 0.51
CA VAL A 120 23.66 27.98 -0.75
C VAL A 120 24.04 29.37 -1.29
N TYR A 121 23.75 30.45 -0.55
CA TYR A 121 24.02 31.84 -0.96
C TYR A 121 25.05 32.57 -0.08
N ALA A 122 25.83 31.84 0.72
CA ALA A 122 26.90 32.39 1.57
C ALA A 122 28.16 32.81 0.79
#